data_AF-A0A3D1XPZ7-F1
#
_entry.id   AF-A0A3D1XPZ7-F1
#
_cell.length_a   1.000
_cell.length_b   1.000
_cell.length_c   1.000
_cell.angle_alpha   90.00
_cell.angle_beta   90.00
_cell.angle_gamma   90.00
#
_symmetry.space_group_name_H-M   'P 1'
#
loop_
_entity.id
_entity.type
_entity.pdbx_description
1 polymer ?
#
loop_
_entity_poly.entity_id
_entity_poly.type
_entity_poly.pdbx_seq_one_letter_code
_entity_poly.pdbx_strand_id
1 'polypeptide(L)'
;MKTTLISHASLLVQSGNTTLLSDPVFFDYLWEECNVPCPGIDLDLEKLPPIDILNISHRHQDHFDIRTLAHIASSDSILAPDALVLAPRDEILLEVLKELDFKNVTVVEDFKTIDFKDFILIPTPSLNQQDYFPEHGLLVHDGSVTIWNQVDTIVSPDIIKYIHRLYGQPDMAHMRYLPLLEGSFSFHNPIELPMEEYSSFLKVAGACRPKFVVPGSAGFRYRDEFEFLNQYSFPTTQEQFLRDLKDFCPEINGSSFYPGDVATITKEGVQIARGGSDFVKIKEDDSHKVEFKPVAEVPPIRTQTRDKVEHEKQWNEVVEFIEKQFVEKVVEKKAVQTWVEWQVVYQLEVFGQDGSEIWCLDFAGEDASIIKGRIGKINLYEGIACSELYRLIHHDTSWDYVGINGQYRTFKDIYRIRLGEFEKWVGEGKEKFPQPLTELYPAGPDMDRAKFMRDVKRWSSASTRK
;
A
#
# COMPACT_ATOMS: atom_id res chain seq x y z
N MET A 1 29.90 -1.81 3.41
CA MET A 1 28.59 -1.88 2.71
C MET A 1 28.23 -0.57 2.01
N LYS A 2 27.44 -0.62 0.93
CA LYS A 2 26.76 0.52 0.31
C LYS A 2 25.27 0.24 0.20
N THR A 3 24.44 1.28 0.26
CA THR A 3 23.01 1.19 -0.06
C THR A 3 22.61 2.32 -1.02
N THR A 4 21.77 2.01 -1.99
CA THR A 4 21.29 2.92 -3.03
C THR A 4 19.76 2.86 -3.06
N LEU A 5 19.09 4.00 -2.89
CA LEU A 5 17.64 4.07 -3.07
C LEU A 5 17.32 4.15 -4.56
N ILE A 6 16.51 3.22 -5.07
CA ILE A 6 15.96 3.29 -6.42
C ILE A 6 14.72 4.17 -6.41
N SER A 7 13.71 3.79 -5.63
CA SER A 7 12.47 4.54 -5.40
C SER A 7 11.67 3.89 -4.28
N HIS A 8 10.81 4.65 -3.57
CA HIS A 8 9.90 4.12 -2.56
C HIS A 8 10.53 3.05 -1.64
N ALA A 9 10.22 1.76 -1.83
CA ALA A 9 10.76 0.62 -1.07
C ALA A 9 11.90 -0.13 -1.77
N SER A 10 12.13 0.17 -3.04
CA SER A 10 13.16 -0.44 -3.88
C SER A 10 14.54 -0.01 -3.45
N LEU A 11 15.19 -0.87 -2.68
CA LEU A 11 16.48 -0.62 -2.06
C LEU A 11 17.52 -1.63 -2.54
N LEU A 12 18.65 -1.11 -3.03
CA LEU A 12 19.79 -1.93 -3.45
C LEU A 12 20.89 -1.86 -2.40
N VAL A 13 21.36 -3.00 -1.90
CA VAL A 13 22.44 -3.11 -0.90
C VAL A 13 23.60 -3.91 -1.48
N GLN A 14 24.81 -3.38 -1.36
CA GLN A 14 26.01 -3.99 -1.93
C GLN A 14 27.13 -4.12 -0.89
N SER A 15 27.78 -5.28 -0.87
CA SER A 15 29.06 -5.49 -0.18
C SER A 15 29.86 -6.58 -0.88
N GLY A 16 31.18 -6.40 -0.96
CA GLY A 16 32.04 -7.32 -1.72
C GLY A 16 31.57 -7.43 -3.18
N ASN A 17 31.25 -8.66 -3.59
CA ASN A 17 30.72 -8.98 -4.91
C ASN A 17 29.23 -9.38 -4.84
N THR A 18 28.55 -9.08 -3.74
CA THR A 18 27.15 -9.47 -3.51
C THR A 18 26.23 -8.25 -3.57
N THR A 19 25.16 -8.37 -4.36
CA THR A 19 24.10 -7.36 -4.48
C THR A 19 22.76 -7.94 -4.02
N LEU A 20 22.12 -7.26 -3.07
CA LEU A 20 20.76 -7.51 -2.63
C LEU A 20 19.83 -6.41 -3.18
N LEU A 21 18.69 -6.80 -3.71
CA LEU A 21 17.59 -5.91 -4.09
C LEU A 21 16.36 -6.25 -3.27
N SER A 22 15.80 -5.27 -2.56
CA SER A 22 14.56 -5.42 -1.79
C SER A 22 13.42 -4.71 -2.49
N ASP A 23 12.25 -5.35 -2.55
CA ASP A 23 10.95 -4.79 -2.97
C ASP A 23 11.04 -3.95 -4.25
N PRO A 24 11.46 -4.54 -5.38
CA PRO A 24 11.75 -3.80 -6.60
C PRO A 24 10.49 -3.33 -7.32
N VAL A 25 10.53 -2.07 -7.73
CA VAL A 25 9.49 -1.34 -8.42
C VAL A 25 10.17 -0.44 -9.47
N PHE A 26 10.15 -0.89 -10.73
CA PHE A 26 10.96 -0.29 -11.80
C PHE A 26 10.18 0.65 -12.72
N PHE A 27 8.86 0.53 -12.76
CA PHE A 27 8.02 1.20 -13.75
C PHE A 27 7.18 2.32 -13.15
N ASP A 28 6.76 3.26 -13.99
CA ASP A 28 6.11 4.48 -13.53
C ASP A 28 4.76 4.25 -12.84
N TYR A 29 3.91 3.35 -13.33
CA TYR A 29 2.56 3.16 -12.78
C TYR A 29 2.54 2.06 -11.72
N LEU A 30 2.15 2.46 -10.51
CA LEU A 30 2.14 1.66 -9.29
C LEU A 30 0.71 1.54 -8.73
N TRP A 31 0.49 0.52 -7.91
CA TRP A 31 -0.73 0.34 -7.11
C TRP A 31 -2.02 0.42 -7.94
N GLU A 32 -2.24 -0.57 -8.80
CA GLU A 32 -3.35 -0.60 -9.77
C GLU A 32 -3.43 0.68 -10.64
N GLU A 33 -2.25 1.25 -10.94
CA GLU A 33 -2.05 2.43 -11.79
C GLU A 33 -2.55 3.77 -11.19
N CYS A 34 -2.82 3.81 -9.87
CA CYS A 34 -3.21 5.00 -9.13
C CYS A 34 -2.03 5.94 -8.83
N ASN A 35 -0.82 5.39 -8.72
CA ASN A 35 0.34 6.10 -8.18
C ASN A 35 1.52 6.09 -9.15
N VAL A 36 2.43 7.04 -8.93
CA VAL A 36 3.74 7.14 -9.60
C VAL A 36 4.85 7.43 -8.58
N PRO A 37 6.11 7.01 -8.83
CA PRO A 37 7.25 7.45 -8.04
C PRO A 37 7.29 8.97 -7.86
N CYS A 38 7.65 9.40 -6.66
CA CYS A 38 7.82 10.81 -6.31
C CYS A 38 9.03 10.95 -5.38
N PRO A 39 10.13 11.59 -5.82
CA PRO A 39 10.31 12.22 -7.14
C PRO A 39 10.31 11.20 -8.29
N GLY A 40 9.91 11.63 -9.48
CA GLY A 40 9.99 10.80 -10.69
C GLY A 40 11.43 10.37 -11.02
N ILE A 41 11.62 9.13 -11.45
CA ILE A 41 12.94 8.52 -11.66
C ILE A 41 13.24 8.21 -13.13
N ASP A 42 14.53 8.12 -13.45
CA ASP A 42 15.07 7.52 -14.66
C ASP A 42 15.96 6.34 -14.24
N LEU A 43 15.50 5.12 -14.51
CA LEU A 43 16.17 3.87 -14.14
C LEU A 43 16.73 3.19 -15.39
N ASP A 44 18.05 3.16 -15.49
CA ASP A 44 18.80 2.47 -16.53
C ASP A 44 19.03 1.01 -16.13
N LEU A 45 18.10 0.14 -16.55
CA LEU A 45 18.14 -1.29 -16.26
C LEU A 45 19.37 -2.00 -16.85
N GLU A 46 20.00 -1.47 -17.90
CA GLU A 46 21.22 -2.05 -18.48
C GLU A 46 22.43 -1.85 -17.57
N LYS A 47 22.41 -0.82 -16.72
CA LYS A 47 23.44 -0.54 -15.72
C LYS A 47 23.14 -1.12 -14.34
N LEU A 48 21.97 -1.74 -14.16
CA LEU A 48 21.64 -2.39 -12.90
C LEU A 48 22.66 -3.53 -12.67
N PRO A 49 23.36 -3.56 -11.53
CA PRO A 49 24.27 -4.66 -11.22
C PRO A 49 23.50 -5.99 -11.15
N PRO A 50 24.14 -7.14 -11.46
CA PRO A 50 23.52 -8.44 -11.26
C PRO A 50 23.08 -8.63 -9.80
N ILE A 51 21.85 -9.11 -9.62
CA ILE A 51 21.22 -9.28 -8.32
C ILE A 51 21.44 -10.71 -7.83
N ASP A 52 22.15 -10.84 -6.72
CA ASP A 52 22.42 -12.12 -6.07
C ASP A 52 21.31 -12.52 -5.10
N ILE A 53 20.60 -11.53 -4.54
CA ILE A 53 19.54 -11.75 -3.56
C ILE A 53 18.38 -10.83 -3.89
N LEU A 54 17.21 -11.40 -4.15
CA LEU A 54 15.95 -10.68 -4.28
C LEU A 54 15.15 -10.88 -3.00
N ASN A 55 14.90 -9.83 -2.23
CA ASN A 55 14.04 -9.87 -1.05
C ASN A 55 12.67 -9.27 -1.37
N ILE A 56 11.61 -10.02 -1.12
CA ILE A 56 10.24 -9.52 -1.12
C ILE A 56 9.76 -9.56 0.33
N SER A 57 9.49 -8.41 0.92
CA SER A 57 9.09 -8.27 2.32
C SER A 57 7.66 -8.76 2.58
N HIS A 58 6.72 -8.39 1.71
CA HIS A 58 5.31 -8.72 1.78
C HIS A 58 4.61 -8.42 0.44
N ARG A 59 3.29 -8.59 0.40
CA ARG A 59 2.51 -8.56 -0.86
C ARG A 59 1.67 -7.29 -1.07
N HIS A 60 1.88 -6.18 -0.37
CA HIS A 60 1.28 -4.92 -0.83
C HIS A 60 1.91 -4.52 -2.17
N GLN A 61 1.13 -3.89 -3.06
CA GLN A 61 1.52 -3.74 -4.47
C GLN A 61 2.70 -2.79 -4.71
N ASP A 62 2.92 -1.84 -3.80
CA ASP A 62 4.07 -0.94 -3.75
C ASP A 62 5.36 -1.62 -3.26
N HIS A 63 5.27 -2.85 -2.73
CA HIS A 63 6.40 -3.73 -2.41
C HIS A 63 6.50 -4.95 -3.33
N PHE A 64 5.39 -5.34 -3.96
CA PHE A 64 5.23 -6.56 -4.74
C PHE A 64 4.66 -6.27 -6.14
N ASP A 65 5.41 -5.50 -6.93
CA ASP A 65 5.01 -5.13 -8.28
C ASP A 65 5.21 -6.29 -9.28
N ILE A 66 4.10 -6.85 -9.74
CA ILE A 66 4.09 -8.00 -10.66
C ILE A 66 4.74 -7.67 -12.01
N ARG A 67 4.61 -6.43 -12.47
CA ARG A 67 5.22 -6.01 -13.75
C ARG A 67 6.75 -6.05 -13.64
N THR A 68 7.30 -5.51 -12.56
CA THR A 68 8.74 -5.57 -12.25
C THR A 68 9.21 -7.00 -12.09
N LEU A 69 8.49 -7.83 -11.33
CA LEU A 69 8.87 -9.24 -11.13
C LEU A 69 8.83 -10.05 -12.42
N ALA A 70 7.82 -9.85 -13.27
CA ALA A 70 7.76 -10.50 -14.58
C ALA A 70 8.93 -10.09 -15.49
N HIS A 71 9.32 -8.80 -15.45
CA HIS A 71 10.48 -8.31 -16.17
C HIS A 71 11.78 -8.97 -15.66
N ILE A 72 11.99 -8.98 -14.34
CA ILE A 72 13.15 -9.61 -13.68
C ILE A 72 13.25 -11.09 -14.06
N ALA A 73 12.15 -11.85 -13.93
CA ALA A 73 12.16 -13.28 -14.21
C ALA A 73 12.41 -13.61 -15.69
N SER A 74 12.01 -12.72 -16.60
CA SER A 74 12.23 -12.90 -18.04
C SER A 74 13.60 -12.45 -18.53
N SER A 75 14.37 -11.75 -17.69
CA SER A 75 15.68 -11.20 -18.04
C SER A 75 16.79 -12.19 -17.70
N ASP A 76 17.63 -12.50 -18.69
CA ASP A 76 18.80 -13.36 -18.50
C ASP A 76 19.96 -12.67 -17.77
N SER A 77 19.89 -11.36 -17.52
CA SER A 77 21.00 -10.56 -16.98
C SER A 77 20.74 -9.91 -15.63
N ILE A 78 19.47 -9.76 -15.20
CA ILE A 78 19.16 -9.08 -13.94
C ILE A 78 19.49 -9.97 -12.73
N LEU A 79 19.03 -11.22 -12.72
CA LEU A 79 19.37 -12.15 -11.64
C LEU A 79 20.68 -12.86 -11.94
N ALA A 80 21.53 -13.01 -10.92
CA ALA A 80 22.67 -13.91 -10.98
C ALA A 80 22.19 -15.38 -11.16
N PRO A 81 22.98 -16.27 -11.79
CA PRO A 81 22.57 -17.66 -12.01
C PRO A 81 22.20 -18.46 -10.75
N ASP A 82 22.81 -18.12 -9.62
CA ASP A 82 22.57 -18.72 -8.31
C ASP A 82 21.78 -17.81 -7.37
N ALA A 83 21.06 -16.82 -7.92
CA ALA A 83 20.33 -15.83 -7.13
C ALA A 83 19.37 -16.50 -6.14
N LEU A 84 19.33 -15.96 -4.93
CA LEU A 84 18.45 -16.38 -3.83
C LEU A 84 17.23 -15.46 -3.79
N VAL A 85 16.03 -16.03 -3.80
CA VAL A 85 14.79 -15.25 -3.66
C VAL A 85 14.23 -15.47 -2.25
N LEU A 86 14.13 -14.40 -1.46
CA LEU A 86 13.57 -14.43 -0.11
C LEU A 86 12.12 -13.95 -0.15
N ALA A 87 11.23 -14.71 0.49
CA ALA A 87 9.81 -14.41 0.54
C ALA A 87 9.21 -14.83 1.88
N PRO A 88 8.18 -14.14 2.40
CA PRO A 88 7.47 -14.59 3.59
C PRO A 88 6.63 -15.83 3.28
N ARG A 89 6.09 -16.47 4.32
CA ARG A 89 5.19 -17.64 4.17
C ARG A 89 3.79 -17.20 3.76
N ASP A 90 3.67 -16.69 2.54
CA ASP A 90 2.42 -16.21 1.97
C ASP A 90 2.04 -17.01 0.71
N GLU A 91 0.88 -17.66 0.73
CA GLU A 91 0.49 -18.59 -0.35
C GLU A 91 0.30 -17.90 -1.71
N ILE A 92 -0.26 -16.68 -1.73
CA ILE A 92 -0.55 -15.96 -2.97
C ILE A 92 0.75 -15.42 -3.58
N LEU A 93 1.62 -14.83 -2.75
CA LEU A 93 2.94 -14.36 -3.16
C LEU A 93 3.78 -15.52 -3.71
N LEU A 94 3.82 -16.66 -3.01
CA LEU A 94 4.57 -17.83 -3.45
C LEU A 94 4.00 -18.44 -4.75
N GLU A 95 2.67 -18.39 -4.92
CA GLU A 95 2.04 -18.78 -6.18
C GLU A 95 2.46 -17.87 -7.34
N VAL A 96 2.43 -16.55 -7.15
CA VAL A 96 2.91 -15.58 -8.15
C VAL A 96 4.37 -15.85 -8.53
N LEU A 97 5.28 -16.01 -7.55
CA LEU A 97 6.69 -16.28 -7.83
C LEU A 97 6.87 -17.57 -8.64
N LYS A 98 6.05 -18.59 -8.35
CA LYS A 98 6.05 -19.85 -9.11
C LYS A 98 5.53 -19.67 -10.53
N GLU A 99 4.43 -18.95 -10.73
CA GLU A 99 3.85 -18.69 -12.07
C GLU A 99 4.76 -17.80 -12.94
N LEU A 100 5.57 -16.95 -12.32
CA LEU A 100 6.62 -16.18 -12.97
C LEU A 100 7.94 -16.94 -13.11
N ASP A 101 7.97 -18.24 -12.81
CA ASP A 101 9.13 -19.12 -12.99
C ASP A 101 10.38 -18.80 -12.14
N PHE A 102 10.27 -18.01 -11.06
CA PHE A 102 11.40 -17.77 -10.15
C PHE A 102 11.97 -19.07 -9.57
N LYS A 103 13.30 -19.14 -9.47
CA LYS A 103 14.05 -20.28 -8.92
C LYS A 103 14.63 -19.93 -7.55
N ASN A 104 15.05 -20.94 -6.80
CA ASN A 104 15.70 -20.80 -5.48
C ASN A 104 14.92 -19.94 -4.47
N VAL A 105 13.59 -20.04 -4.47
CA VAL A 105 12.73 -19.33 -3.50
C VAL A 105 12.87 -19.96 -2.12
N THR A 106 13.26 -19.16 -1.14
CA THR A 106 13.41 -19.53 0.27
C THR A 106 12.38 -18.78 1.09
N VAL A 107 11.50 -19.54 1.75
CA VAL A 107 10.56 -18.99 2.73
C VAL A 107 11.32 -18.60 3.99
N VAL A 108 11.25 -17.33 4.35
CA VAL A 108 11.95 -16.80 5.52
C VAL A 108 11.21 -17.10 6.82
N GLU A 109 11.96 -17.09 7.92
CA GLU A 109 11.44 -17.26 9.29
C GLU A 109 12.05 -16.19 10.19
N ASP A 110 11.25 -15.70 11.16
CA ASP A 110 11.66 -14.63 12.06
C ASP A 110 12.96 -14.95 12.80
N PHE A 111 13.92 -14.03 12.71
CA PHE A 111 15.24 -14.12 13.32
C PHE A 111 16.08 -15.34 12.92
N LYS A 112 15.68 -16.08 11.89
CA LYS A 112 16.48 -17.17 11.35
C LYS A 112 17.55 -16.62 10.42
N THR A 113 18.79 -16.85 10.79
CA THR A 113 19.96 -16.41 10.02
C THR A 113 20.05 -17.13 8.67
N ILE A 114 20.36 -16.38 7.63
CA ILE A 114 20.66 -16.87 6.28
C ILE A 114 22.03 -16.31 5.89
N ASP A 115 23.04 -17.17 5.86
CA ASP A 115 24.37 -16.84 5.36
C ASP A 115 24.41 -17.04 3.83
N PHE A 116 24.68 -15.97 3.08
CA PHE A 116 24.77 -16.04 1.62
C PHE A 116 25.81 -15.06 1.08
N LYS A 117 26.86 -15.61 0.45
CA LYS A 117 28.00 -14.86 -0.10
C LYS A 117 28.57 -13.88 0.94
N ASP A 118 28.58 -12.57 0.65
CA ASP A 118 29.13 -11.53 1.52
C ASP A 118 28.14 -11.04 2.60
N PHE A 119 26.94 -11.63 2.70
CA PHE A 119 25.90 -11.20 3.62
C PHE A 119 25.48 -12.26 4.63
N ILE A 120 25.18 -11.79 5.84
CA ILE A 120 24.37 -12.47 6.84
C ILE A 120 23.04 -11.73 6.91
N LEU A 121 21.96 -12.41 6.53
CA LEU A 121 20.62 -11.87 6.45
C LEU A 121 19.75 -12.39 7.59
N ILE A 122 19.01 -11.50 8.25
CA ILE A 122 18.12 -11.86 9.35
C ILE A 122 16.78 -11.15 9.18
N PRO A 123 15.74 -11.86 8.70
CA PRO A 123 14.37 -11.36 8.67
C PRO A 123 13.91 -10.98 10.07
N THR A 124 13.34 -9.79 10.22
CA THR A 124 12.79 -9.29 11.50
C THR A 124 11.26 -9.35 11.47
N PRO A 125 10.62 -9.87 12.53
CA PRO A 125 9.16 -10.01 12.60
C PRO A 125 8.44 -8.66 12.55
N SER A 126 7.20 -8.69 12.06
CA SER A 126 6.23 -7.61 12.25
C SER A 126 5.07 -8.04 13.14
N LEU A 127 4.54 -7.08 13.88
CA LEU A 127 3.33 -7.17 14.68
C LEU A 127 2.14 -6.50 13.99
N ASN A 128 2.24 -6.23 12.69
CA ASN A 128 1.12 -5.73 11.91
C ASN A 128 -0.03 -6.74 11.97
N GLN A 129 -1.17 -6.27 12.47
CA GLN A 129 -2.42 -7.03 12.57
C GLN A 129 -3.52 -6.44 11.69
N GLN A 130 -3.18 -5.44 10.87
CA GLN A 130 -4.12 -4.86 9.91
C GLN A 130 -4.27 -5.79 8.71
N ASP A 131 -3.16 -6.39 8.29
CA ASP A 131 -3.12 -7.38 7.23
C ASP A 131 -3.27 -8.80 7.78
N TYR A 132 -3.83 -9.67 6.95
CA TYR A 132 -4.02 -11.09 7.24
C TYR A 132 -2.93 -11.98 6.62
N PHE A 133 -1.89 -11.36 6.09
CA PHE A 133 -0.72 -12.00 5.49
C PHE A 133 0.57 -11.53 6.19
N PRO A 134 1.64 -12.34 6.14
CA PRO A 134 2.88 -12.00 6.82
C PRO A 134 3.67 -10.91 6.08
N GLU A 135 4.43 -10.15 6.85
CA GLU A 135 5.44 -9.20 6.40
C GLU A 135 6.70 -9.29 7.27
N HIS A 136 7.86 -8.96 6.71
CA HIS A 136 9.12 -8.91 7.46
C HIS A 136 9.99 -7.72 7.09
N GLY A 137 10.72 -7.21 8.09
CA GLY A 137 11.86 -6.32 7.87
C GLY A 137 13.13 -7.16 7.67
N LEU A 138 14.26 -6.53 7.36
CA LEU A 138 15.49 -7.26 7.07
C LEU A 138 16.72 -6.59 7.67
N LEU A 139 17.46 -7.32 8.51
CA LEU A 139 18.82 -6.97 8.86
C LEU A 139 19.78 -7.54 7.82
N VAL A 140 20.73 -6.72 7.37
CA VAL A 140 21.80 -7.10 6.45
C VAL A 140 23.13 -6.77 7.13
N HIS A 141 23.98 -7.78 7.34
CA HIS A 141 25.30 -7.64 7.94
C HIS A 141 26.38 -8.16 6.98
N ASP A 142 27.50 -7.43 6.80
CA ASP A 142 28.61 -7.83 5.91
C ASP A 142 29.86 -8.32 6.65
N GLY A 143 29.75 -8.66 7.93
CA GLY A 143 30.88 -8.99 8.81
C GLY A 143 31.54 -7.76 9.45
N SER A 144 31.19 -6.55 9.02
CA SER A 144 31.76 -5.30 9.53
C SER A 144 30.70 -4.35 10.05
N VAL A 145 29.65 -4.09 9.26
CA VAL A 145 28.57 -3.14 9.55
C VAL A 145 27.20 -3.78 9.33
N THR A 146 26.17 -3.23 9.98
CA THR A 146 24.79 -3.72 9.91
C THR A 146 23.83 -2.63 9.45
N ILE A 147 23.03 -2.94 8.44
CA ILE A 147 21.87 -2.14 8.01
C ILE A 147 20.59 -2.83 8.48
N TRP A 148 19.60 -2.05 8.92
CA TRP A 148 18.23 -2.53 9.10
C TRP A 148 17.29 -1.84 8.11
N ASN A 149 16.66 -2.62 7.24
CA ASN A 149 15.51 -2.16 6.46
C ASN A 149 14.23 -2.51 7.22
N GLN A 150 13.60 -1.51 7.85
CA GLN A 150 12.38 -1.74 8.63
C GLN A 150 11.18 -2.07 7.74
N VAL A 151 11.12 -1.49 6.53
CA VAL A 151 9.94 -1.58 5.66
C VAL A 151 8.69 -1.13 6.44
N ASP A 152 7.55 -1.78 6.25
CA ASP A 152 6.28 -1.40 6.88
C ASP A 152 6.08 -1.98 8.28
N THR A 153 7.09 -2.71 8.77
CA THR A 153 6.96 -3.50 9.99
C THR A 153 6.64 -2.69 11.23
N ILE A 154 5.65 -3.19 11.98
CA ILE A 154 5.31 -2.73 13.32
C ILE A 154 6.12 -3.57 14.31
N VAL A 155 6.97 -2.94 15.13
CA VAL A 155 7.86 -3.66 16.04
C VAL A 155 7.59 -3.34 17.51
N SER A 156 7.92 -4.28 18.39
CA SER A 156 7.88 -4.10 19.84
C SER A 156 9.28 -3.83 20.42
N PRO A 157 9.37 -3.31 21.66
CA PRO A 157 10.63 -3.21 22.37
C PRO A 157 11.39 -4.54 22.49
N ASP A 158 10.70 -5.68 22.53
CA ASP A 158 11.36 -6.99 22.65
C ASP A 158 11.99 -7.45 21.33
N ILE A 159 11.38 -7.12 20.19
CA ILE A 159 11.96 -7.28 18.85
C ILE A 159 13.25 -6.45 18.77
N ILE A 160 13.19 -5.18 19.19
CA ILE A 160 14.36 -4.28 19.18
C ILE A 160 15.47 -4.79 20.10
N LYS A 161 15.16 -5.26 21.32
CA LYS A 161 16.13 -5.91 22.21
C LYS A 161 16.76 -7.15 21.57
N TYR A 162 16.02 -7.88 20.74
CA TYR A 162 16.58 -9.01 20.00
C TYR A 162 17.57 -8.54 18.94
N ILE A 163 17.22 -7.51 18.15
CA ILE A 163 18.14 -6.86 17.19
C ILE A 163 19.45 -6.44 17.87
N HIS A 164 19.36 -5.78 19.04
CA HIS A 164 20.54 -5.39 19.81
C HIS A 164 21.41 -6.54 20.29
N ARG A 165 20.80 -7.70 20.62
CA ARG A 165 21.56 -8.88 21.05
C ARG A 165 22.34 -9.52 19.91
N LEU A 166 21.90 -9.36 18.66
CA LEU A 166 22.57 -9.92 17.49
C LEU A 166 23.80 -9.09 17.11
N TYR A 167 23.62 -7.78 16.86
CA TYR A 167 24.68 -6.92 16.31
C TYR A 167 24.82 -5.56 17.01
N GLY A 168 24.20 -5.38 18.19
CA GLY A 168 24.15 -4.08 18.84
C GLY A 168 23.27 -3.10 18.07
N GLN A 169 23.67 -1.84 18.02
CA GLN A 169 22.97 -0.79 17.28
C GLN A 169 23.26 -0.92 15.78
N PRO A 170 22.24 -0.89 14.90
CA PRO A 170 22.47 -0.80 13.46
C PRO A 170 23.32 0.42 13.11
N ASP A 171 24.26 0.27 12.18
CA ASP A 171 25.07 1.38 11.68
C ASP A 171 24.24 2.35 10.83
N MET A 172 23.23 1.80 10.14
CA MET A 172 22.24 2.56 9.39
C MET A 172 20.88 1.86 9.47
N ALA A 173 19.79 2.62 9.53
CA ALA A 173 18.45 2.07 9.43
C ALA A 173 17.57 2.88 8.48
N HIS A 174 16.82 2.18 7.63
CA HIS A 174 15.69 2.73 6.88
C HIS A 174 14.45 2.58 7.75
N MET A 175 13.89 3.70 8.19
CA MET A 175 12.85 3.74 9.22
C MET A 175 11.57 4.35 8.70
N ARG A 176 10.44 3.81 9.14
CA ARG A 176 9.11 4.37 8.88
C ARG A 176 9.08 5.82 9.35
N TYR A 177 8.51 6.69 8.51
CA TYR A 177 8.50 8.12 8.75
C TYR A 177 7.17 8.80 8.42
N LEU A 178 6.38 8.19 7.54
CA LEU A 178 5.13 8.74 7.01
C LEU A 178 3.99 7.79 7.33
N PRO A 179 3.05 8.17 8.21
CA PRO A 179 1.78 7.47 8.33
C PRO A 179 1.03 7.75 7.04
N LEU A 180 0.68 6.70 6.29
CA LEU A 180 -0.05 6.89 5.06
C LEU A 180 -1.55 6.89 5.36
N LEU A 181 -2.25 7.85 4.77
CA LEU A 181 -3.69 8.04 4.94
C LEU A 181 -4.46 7.56 3.70
N GLU A 182 -3.92 6.64 2.90
CA GLU A 182 -4.67 6.10 1.76
C GLU A 182 -5.99 5.50 2.23
N GLY A 183 -7.02 5.71 1.43
CA GLY A 183 -8.38 5.29 1.77
C GLY A 183 -9.02 6.05 2.92
N SER A 184 -8.30 6.78 3.79
CA SER A 184 -8.93 7.55 4.86
C SER A 184 -9.92 8.57 4.32
N PHE A 185 -9.54 9.23 3.21
CA PHE A 185 -10.44 10.09 2.46
C PHE A 185 -11.68 9.35 1.93
N SER A 186 -11.49 8.21 1.24
CA SER A 186 -12.57 7.43 0.64
C SER A 186 -13.52 6.82 1.68
N PHE A 187 -13.02 6.45 2.85
CA PHE A 187 -13.79 5.77 3.89
C PHE A 187 -14.31 6.72 5.00
N HIS A 188 -14.16 8.04 4.82
CA HIS A 188 -14.50 9.07 5.81
C HIS A 188 -13.91 8.75 7.19
N ASN A 189 -12.63 8.41 7.19
CA ASN A 189 -11.82 8.39 8.40
C ASN A 189 -11.19 9.78 8.63
N PRO A 190 -10.67 10.06 9.84
CA PRO A 190 -9.96 11.31 10.11
C PRO A 190 -8.83 11.55 9.11
N ILE A 191 -8.76 12.78 8.56
CA ILE A 191 -7.68 13.23 7.67
C ILE A 191 -6.82 14.23 8.43
N GLU A 192 -6.10 13.71 9.42
CA GLU A 192 -5.16 14.44 10.27
C GLU A 192 -3.94 13.56 10.52
N LEU A 193 -2.82 14.15 10.94
CA LEU A 193 -1.64 13.38 11.33
C LEU A 193 -2.01 12.43 12.49
N PRO A 194 -1.96 11.09 12.31
CA PRO A 194 -2.32 10.16 13.36
C PRO A 194 -1.22 10.16 14.43
N MET A 195 -1.40 10.98 15.46
CA MET A 195 -0.37 11.32 16.45
C MET A 195 0.19 10.08 17.15
N GLU A 196 -0.64 9.10 17.51
CA GLU A 196 -0.17 7.89 18.17
C GLU A 196 0.75 7.05 17.27
N GLU A 197 0.34 6.83 16.01
CA GLU A 197 1.16 6.12 15.02
C GLU A 197 2.45 6.89 14.71
N TYR A 198 2.37 8.18 14.42
CA TYR A 198 3.55 9.00 14.15
C TYR A 198 4.52 9.03 15.34
N SER A 199 4.00 9.15 16.57
CA SER A 199 4.84 9.07 17.77
C SER A 199 5.53 7.71 17.91
N SER A 200 4.91 6.64 17.42
CA SER A 200 5.49 5.30 17.46
C SER A 200 6.75 5.21 16.60
N PHE A 201 6.82 5.93 15.47
CA PHE A 201 8.01 5.94 14.61
C PHE A 201 9.21 6.55 15.32
N LEU A 202 9.01 7.69 16.00
CA LEU A 202 10.05 8.33 16.82
C LEU A 202 10.48 7.43 17.99
N LYS A 203 9.52 6.78 18.67
CA LYS A 203 9.80 5.84 19.77
C LYS A 203 10.57 4.62 19.29
N VAL A 204 10.25 4.06 18.12
CA VAL A 204 10.97 2.93 17.53
C VAL A 204 12.39 3.35 17.15
N ALA A 205 12.59 4.51 16.53
CA ALA A 205 13.93 5.04 16.25
C ALA A 205 14.74 5.27 17.53
N GLY A 206 14.15 5.92 18.54
CA GLY A 206 14.79 6.16 19.83
C GLY A 206 15.08 4.89 20.63
N ALA A 207 14.27 3.84 20.49
CA ALA A 207 14.52 2.55 21.12
C ALA A 207 15.58 1.73 20.37
N CYS A 208 15.55 1.73 19.03
CA CYS A 208 16.50 1.02 18.19
C CYS A 208 17.89 1.67 18.20
N ARG A 209 17.96 2.99 18.36
CA ARG A 209 19.20 3.78 18.44
C ARG A 209 20.18 3.47 17.30
N PRO A 210 19.75 3.43 16.03
CA PRO A 210 20.68 3.30 14.92
C PRO A 210 21.67 4.49 14.92
N LYS A 211 22.90 4.26 14.47
CA LYS A 211 23.91 5.33 14.39
C LYS A 211 23.56 6.38 13.33
N PHE A 212 22.80 5.97 12.31
CA PHE A 212 22.33 6.82 11.24
C PHE A 212 20.93 6.39 10.77
N VAL A 213 20.01 7.34 10.61
CA VAL A 213 18.66 7.10 10.08
C VAL A 213 18.49 7.73 8.71
N VAL A 214 17.84 6.99 7.83
CA VAL A 214 17.19 7.55 6.65
C VAL A 214 15.70 7.19 6.65
N PRO A 215 14.82 8.09 6.17
CA PRO A 215 13.41 7.77 6.01
C PRO A 215 13.17 6.72 4.90
N GLY A 216 12.28 5.76 5.13
CA GLY A 216 11.78 4.80 4.13
C GLY A 216 10.57 4.01 4.67
N SER A 217 9.69 3.42 3.88
CA SER A 217 9.54 3.48 2.42
C SER A 217 8.27 4.26 2.09
N ALA A 218 8.39 5.47 1.56
CA ALA A 218 7.23 6.26 1.12
C ALA A 218 7.66 7.33 0.11
N GLY A 219 7.89 6.92 -1.14
CA GLY A 219 8.35 7.80 -2.23
C GLY A 219 7.46 7.71 -3.47
N PHE A 220 6.17 8.04 -3.33
CA PHE A 220 5.21 8.08 -4.43
C PHE A 220 4.18 9.20 -4.24
N ARG A 221 3.39 9.43 -5.29
CA ARG A 221 2.22 10.32 -5.27
C ARG A 221 1.11 9.74 -6.13
N TYR A 222 -0.11 10.24 -6.00
CA TYR A 222 -1.20 10.00 -6.94
C TYR A 222 -0.93 10.74 -8.27
N ARG A 223 -1.28 10.09 -9.38
CA ARG A 223 -1.13 10.63 -10.74
C ARG A 223 -2.44 11.17 -11.32
N ASP A 224 -2.31 12.06 -12.29
CA ASP A 224 -3.34 12.46 -13.25
C ASP A 224 -4.73 12.68 -12.61
N GLU A 225 -5.74 11.87 -12.96
CA GLU A 225 -7.11 11.93 -12.44
C GLU A 225 -7.23 11.80 -10.91
N PHE A 226 -6.22 11.25 -10.24
CA PHE A 226 -6.18 11.03 -8.79
C PHE A 226 -5.32 12.05 -8.06
N GLU A 227 -4.68 13.00 -8.77
CA GLU A 227 -3.73 13.98 -8.21
C GLU A 227 -4.28 14.76 -7.00
N PHE A 228 -5.59 15.00 -6.96
CA PHE A 228 -6.22 15.69 -5.83
C PHE A 228 -6.02 14.98 -4.48
N LEU A 229 -5.83 13.65 -4.47
CA LEU A 229 -5.59 12.86 -3.26
C LEU A 229 -4.23 13.14 -2.63
N ASN A 230 -3.28 13.71 -3.37
CA ASN A 230 -2.01 14.18 -2.81
C ASN A 230 -2.21 15.22 -1.70
N GLN A 231 -3.37 15.88 -1.66
CA GLN A 231 -3.74 16.83 -0.62
C GLN A 231 -4.21 16.18 0.68
N TYR A 232 -4.45 14.87 0.69
CA TYR A 232 -5.14 14.17 1.79
C TYR A 232 -4.37 12.95 2.30
N SER A 233 -3.43 12.37 1.53
CA SER A 233 -2.83 11.08 1.88
C SER A 233 -1.50 11.14 2.63
N PHE A 234 -0.77 12.26 2.59
CA PHE A 234 0.63 12.32 3.02
C PHE A 234 0.88 13.37 4.13
N PRO A 235 0.53 13.10 5.40
CA PRO A 235 0.49 14.08 6.48
C PRO A 235 1.85 14.59 6.99
N THR A 236 2.97 13.95 6.61
CA THR A 236 4.32 14.36 7.01
C THR A 236 5.30 14.32 5.84
N THR A 237 6.52 14.80 6.05
CA THR A 237 7.62 14.77 5.07
C THR A 237 8.87 14.16 5.69
N GLN A 238 9.84 13.77 4.86
CA GLN A 238 11.15 13.33 5.34
C GLN A 238 11.80 14.41 6.22
N GLU A 239 11.73 15.68 5.80
CA GLU A 239 12.31 16.83 6.50
C GLU A 239 11.66 17.04 7.87
N GLN A 240 10.34 16.88 7.95
CA GLN A 240 9.60 17.01 9.20
C GLN A 240 9.98 15.89 10.16
N PHE A 241 9.95 14.62 9.70
CA PHE A 241 10.34 13.48 10.52
C PHE A 241 11.77 13.62 11.07
N LEU A 242 12.73 14.00 10.23
CA LEU A 242 14.13 14.16 10.65
C LEU A 242 14.32 15.31 11.65
N ARG A 243 13.54 16.39 11.52
CA ARG A 243 13.55 17.50 12.48
C ARG A 243 12.99 17.05 13.83
N ASP A 244 11.84 16.39 13.81
CA ASP A 244 11.17 15.91 15.02
C ASP A 244 12.02 14.83 15.72
N LEU A 245 12.68 13.95 14.94
CA LEU A 245 13.61 12.95 15.46
C LEU A 245 14.83 13.60 16.13
N LYS A 246 15.37 14.68 15.57
CA LYS A 246 16.48 15.41 16.18
C LYS A 246 16.10 16.04 17.52
N ASP A 247 14.86 16.54 17.64
CA ASP A 247 14.35 17.08 18.90
C ASP A 247 14.05 15.95 19.92
N PHE A 248 13.60 14.78 19.45
CA PHE A 248 13.26 13.63 20.29
C PHE A 248 14.47 12.80 20.76
N CYS A 249 15.45 12.57 19.88
CA CYS A 249 16.68 11.78 20.10
C CYS A 249 17.88 12.43 19.38
N PRO A 250 18.48 13.51 19.94
CA PRO A 250 19.52 14.30 19.28
C PRO A 250 20.82 13.55 19.00
N GLU A 251 21.03 12.39 19.62
CA GLU A 251 22.20 11.52 19.39
C GLU A 251 22.12 10.71 18.10
N ILE A 252 20.93 10.57 17.51
CA ILE A 252 20.73 9.84 16.26
C ILE A 252 21.01 10.80 15.11
N ASN A 253 22.05 10.51 14.32
CA ASN A 253 22.27 11.24 13.08
C ASN A 253 21.26 10.79 12.02
N GLY A 254 20.90 11.68 11.11
CA GLY A 254 20.04 11.31 10.00
C GLY A 254 20.09 12.31 8.87
N SER A 255 19.54 11.90 7.74
CA SER A 255 19.48 12.69 6.53
C SER A 255 18.32 12.20 5.67
N SER A 256 17.76 13.08 4.85
CA SER A 256 16.86 12.65 3.77
C SER A 256 17.61 11.69 2.85
N PHE A 257 16.87 10.83 2.16
CA PHE A 257 17.42 9.86 1.22
C PHE A 257 16.47 9.73 0.04
N TYR A 258 16.96 10.11 -1.14
CA TYR A 258 16.16 10.22 -2.35
C TYR A 258 16.65 9.25 -3.44
N PRO A 259 15.81 8.96 -4.45
CA PRO A 259 16.23 8.18 -5.61
C PRO A 259 17.61 8.57 -6.16
N GLY A 260 18.48 7.59 -6.32
CA GLY A 260 19.85 7.76 -6.80
C GLY A 260 20.89 8.18 -5.75
N ASP A 261 20.47 8.49 -4.53
CA ASP A 261 21.42 8.66 -3.43
C ASP A 261 22.10 7.34 -3.06
N VAL A 262 23.40 7.43 -2.76
CA VAL A 262 24.23 6.29 -2.37
C VAL A 262 24.82 6.56 -0.99
N ALA A 263 24.43 5.77 0.00
CA ALA A 263 25.08 5.77 1.30
C ALA A 263 26.23 4.75 1.32
N THR A 264 27.40 5.18 1.77
CA THR A 264 28.54 4.30 2.11
C THR A 264 28.61 4.15 3.62
N ILE A 265 28.52 2.90 4.10
CA ILE A 265 28.47 2.56 5.53
C ILE A 265 29.79 1.89 5.92
N THR A 266 30.45 2.48 6.91
CA THR A 266 31.72 2.03 7.50
C THR A 266 31.63 2.06 9.03
N LYS A 267 32.61 1.51 9.73
CA LYS A 267 32.65 1.54 11.21
C LYS A 267 32.82 2.96 11.74
N GLU A 268 33.42 3.83 10.93
CA GLU A 268 33.66 5.25 11.22
C GLU A 268 32.40 6.10 11.04
N GLY A 269 31.41 5.61 10.29
CA GLY A 269 30.12 6.28 10.09
C GLY A 269 29.55 6.09 8.68
N VAL A 270 28.51 6.88 8.39
CA VAL A 270 27.76 6.87 7.13
C VAL A 270 28.04 8.15 6.35
N GLN A 271 28.30 8.02 5.05
CA GLN A 271 28.44 9.14 4.11
C GLN A 271 27.46 8.98 2.96
N ILE A 272 26.66 10.01 2.66
CA ILE A 272 25.70 10.01 1.55
C ILE A 272 26.27 10.82 0.38
N ALA A 273 26.42 10.17 -0.77
CA ALA A 273 26.66 10.81 -2.05
C ALA A 273 25.31 11.07 -2.73
N ARG A 274 24.93 12.34 -2.87
CA ARG A 274 23.66 12.74 -3.48
C ARG A 274 23.66 12.47 -4.98
N GLY A 275 22.65 11.74 -5.47
CA GLY A 275 22.59 11.31 -6.87
C GLY A 275 23.86 10.56 -7.32
N GLY A 276 24.49 9.82 -6.42
CA GLY A 276 25.76 9.13 -6.65
C GLY A 276 25.64 7.86 -7.50
N SER A 277 24.42 7.40 -7.79
CA SER A 277 24.17 6.24 -8.64
C SER A 277 24.37 6.56 -10.13
N ASP A 278 24.90 5.59 -10.87
CA ASP A 278 25.06 5.63 -12.32
C ASP A 278 23.90 4.99 -13.09
N PHE A 279 23.04 4.22 -12.40
CA PHE A 279 21.90 3.51 -12.99
C PHE A 279 20.53 4.07 -12.58
N VAL A 280 20.43 4.94 -11.57
CA VAL A 280 19.17 5.62 -11.22
C VAL A 280 19.39 7.09 -10.92
N LYS A 281 18.52 7.94 -11.46
CA LYS A 281 18.56 9.39 -11.24
C LYS A 281 17.15 9.94 -11.05
N ILE A 282 17.04 11.06 -10.34
CA ILE A 282 15.83 11.87 -10.36
C ILE A 282 15.68 12.46 -11.76
N LYS A 283 14.57 12.11 -12.41
CA LYS A 283 14.18 12.65 -13.72
C LYS A 283 13.51 14.01 -13.56
N GLU A 284 12.60 14.10 -12.60
CA GLU A 284 11.85 15.30 -12.26
C GLU A 284 11.58 15.32 -10.76
N ASP A 285 11.84 16.45 -10.12
CA ASP A 285 11.45 16.66 -8.73
C ASP A 285 10.03 17.25 -8.67
N ASP A 286 9.06 16.36 -8.66
CA ASP A 286 7.63 16.65 -8.55
C ASP A 286 7.10 16.56 -7.12
N SER A 287 8.00 16.55 -6.12
CA SER A 287 7.66 16.48 -4.69
C SER A 287 6.75 17.62 -4.23
N HIS A 288 6.78 18.76 -4.92
CA HIS A 288 5.89 19.90 -4.66
C HIS A 288 4.41 19.60 -4.91
N LYS A 289 4.08 18.51 -5.63
CA LYS A 289 2.70 18.03 -5.83
C LYS A 289 2.15 17.27 -4.63
N VAL A 290 3.03 16.81 -3.73
CA VAL A 290 2.69 16.16 -2.48
C VAL A 290 2.64 17.23 -1.38
N GLU A 291 1.46 17.79 -1.15
CA GLU A 291 1.24 18.82 -0.15
C GLU A 291 0.04 18.44 0.71
N PHE A 292 0.24 18.15 2.00
CA PHE A 292 -0.88 17.86 2.90
C PHE A 292 -1.72 19.11 3.18
N LYS A 293 -2.92 19.13 2.63
CA LYS A 293 -3.86 20.24 2.76
C LYS A 293 -5.30 19.70 2.76
N PRO A 294 -5.74 19.08 3.86
CA PRO A 294 -7.03 18.40 3.96
C PRO A 294 -8.25 19.34 3.95
N VAL A 295 -8.03 20.63 3.66
CA VAL A 295 -9.05 21.68 3.52
C VAL A 295 -9.14 22.19 2.07
N ALA A 296 -8.44 21.54 1.13
CA ALA A 296 -8.53 21.84 -0.29
C ALA A 296 -9.92 21.50 -0.86
N GLU A 297 -10.19 21.97 -2.07
CA GLU A 297 -11.40 21.57 -2.79
C GLU A 297 -11.35 20.07 -3.12
N VAL A 298 -12.51 19.42 -3.03
CA VAL A 298 -12.69 18.01 -3.35
C VAL A 298 -13.41 17.91 -4.70
N PRO A 299 -12.79 17.34 -5.74
CA PRO A 299 -13.49 17.14 -7.01
C PRO A 299 -14.64 16.13 -6.87
N PRO A 300 -15.70 16.24 -7.68
CA PRO A 300 -16.79 15.26 -7.69
C PRO A 300 -16.29 13.89 -8.15
N ILE A 301 -16.96 12.82 -7.71
CA ILE A 301 -16.76 11.47 -8.25
C ILE A 301 -17.17 11.48 -9.73
N ARG A 302 -16.36 10.82 -10.58
CA ARG A 302 -16.62 10.66 -12.02
C ARG A 302 -16.15 9.30 -12.52
N THR A 303 -16.91 8.72 -13.43
CA THR A 303 -16.49 7.52 -14.16
C THR A 303 -15.17 7.77 -14.92
N GLN A 304 -14.29 6.77 -14.90
CA GLN A 304 -13.03 6.76 -15.64
C GLN A 304 -13.23 6.33 -17.11
N THR A 305 -14.39 5.77 -17.45
CA THR A 305 -14.72 5.37 -18.82
C THR A 305 -14.98 6.60 -19.68
N ARG A 306 -13.99 6.96 -20.53
CA ARG A 306 -14.04 8.14 -21.41
C ARG A 306 -14.86 7.93 -22.68
N ASP A 307 -14.83 6.72 -23.24
CA ASP A 307 -15.60 6.40 -24.43
C ASP A 307 -17.10 6.37 -24.12
N LYS A 308 -17.89 7.10 -24.90
CA LYS A 308 -19.33 7.28 -24.63
C LYS A 308 -20.12 5.99 -24.83
N VAL A 309 -19.78 5.21 -25.85
CA VAL A 309 -20.51 3.97 -26.18
C VAL A 309 -20.24 2.92 -25.12
N GLU A 310 -18.98 2.78 -24.71
CA GLU A 310 -18.61 1.89 -23.61
C GLU A 310 -19.23 2.35 -22.29
N HIS A 311 -19.23 3.65 -22.00
CA HIS A 311 -19.89 4.18 -20.81
C HIS A 311 -21.40 3.88 -20.80
N GLU A 312 -22.11 4.11 -21.91
CA GLU A 312 -23.55 3.80 -22.01
C GLU A 312 -23.83 2.31 -21.75
N LYS A 313 -22.97 1.42 -22.26
CA LYS A 313 -23.06 -0.02 -22.00
C LYS A 313 -22.86 -0.33 -20.51
N GLN A 314 -21.77 0.16 -19.91
CA GLN A 314 -21.46 -0.06 -18.49
C GLN A 314 -22.57 0.49 -17.59
N TRP A 315 -23.08 1.68 -17.90
CA TRP A 315 -24.17 2.33 -17.18
C TRP A 315 -25.43 1.46 -17.19
N ASN A 316 -25.84 0.96 -18.35
CA ASN A 316 -27.02 0.11 -18.47
C ASN A 316 -26.87 -1.19 -17.67
N GLU A 317 -25.70 -1.84 -17.69
CA GLU A 317 -25.44 -3.05 -16.90
C GLU A 317 -25.45 -2.78 -15.39
N VAL A 318 -24.86 -1.65 -14.96
CA VAL A 318 -24.86 -1.24 -13.55
C VAL A 318 -26.28 -0.93 -13.05
N VAL A 319 -27.06 -0.17 -13.80
CA VAL A 319 -28.45 0.14 -13.46
C VAL A 319 -29.29 -1.14 -13.42
N GLU A 320 -29.13 -2.03 -14.40
CA GLU A 320 -29.81 -3.32 -14.41
C GLU A 320 -29.47 -4.17 -13.19
N PHE A 321 -28.19 -4.22 -12.80
CA PHE A 321 -27.75 -4.90 -11.59
C PHE A 321 -28.41 -4.30 -10.33
N ILE A 322 -28.40 -2.97 -10.19
CA ILE A 322 -28.97 -2.28 -9.02
C ILE A 322 -30.48 -2.53 -8.93
N GLU A 323 -31.21 -2.35 -10.02
CA GLU A 323 -32.66 -2.39 -10.01
C GLU A 323 -33.22 -3.82 -9.99
N LYS A 324 -32.45 -4.84 -10.43
CA LYS A 324 -32.95 -6.22 -10.52
C LYS A 324 -32.28 -7.23 -9.60
N GLN A 325 -31.03 -7.01 -9.19
CA GLN A 325 -30.23 -8.04 -8.50
C GLN A 325 -29.68 -7.59 -7.15
N PHE A 326 -29.45 -6.29 -6.95
CA PHE A 326 -28.75 -5.80 -5.77
C PHE A 326 -29.45 -6.14 -4.46
N VAL A 327 -30.77 -5.91 -4.37
CA VAL A 327 -31.56 -6.20 -3.17
C VAL A 327 -31.44 -7.68 -2.79
N GLU A 328 -31.71 -8.58 -3.73
CA GLU A 328 -31.64 -10.04 -3.53
C GLU A 328 -30.28 -10.45 -2.96
N LYS A 329 -29.19 -9.96 -3.57
CA LYS A 329 -27.83 -10.29 -3.13
C LYS A 329 -27.47 -9.71 -1.76
N VAL A 330 -27.98 -8.52 -1.44
CA VAL A 330 -27.71 -7.84 -0.17
C VAL A 330 -28.46 -8.49 0.98
N VAL A 331 -29.73 -8.86 0.79
CA VAL A 331 -30.53 -9.50 1.86
C VAL A 331 -30.09 -10.93 2.18
N GLU A 332 -29.38 -11.59 1.26
CA GLU A 332 -28.74 -12.90 1.51
C GLU A 332 -27.52 -12.81 2.44
N LYS A 333 -26.95 -11.60 2.66
CA LYS A 333 -25.80 -11.41 3.54
C LYS A 333 -26.22 -11.45 5.00
N LYS A 334 -25.37 -12.05 5.84
CA LYS A 334 -25.60 -12.09 7.30
C LYS A 334 -25.71 -10.69 7.91
N ALA A 335 -25.02 -9.71 7.32
CA ALA A 335 -25.05 -8.30 7.71
C ALA A 335 -26.45 -7.66 7.65
N VAL A 336 -27.42 -8.26 6.94
CA VAL A 336 -28.81 -7.77 6.89
C VAL A 336 -29.42 -7.64 8.29
N GLN A 337 -29.07 -8.53 9.22
CA GLN A 337 -29.56 -8.46 10.60
C GLN A 337 -29.09 -7.19 11.29
N THR A 338 -27.82 -6.83 11.10
CA THR A 338 -27.23 -5.60 11.64
C THR A 338 -27.90 -4.37 11.01
N TRP A 339 -28.13 -4.38 9.69
CA TRP A 339 -28.79 -3.26 9.02
C TRP A 339 -30.23 -3.03 9.49
N VAL A 340 -31.00 -4.12 9.69
CA VAL A 340 -32.36 -4.06 10.25
C VAL A 340 -32.33 -3.60 11.71
N GLU A 341 -31.45 -4.18 12.53
CA GLU A 341 -31.32 -3.84 13.95
C GLU A 341 -31.02 -2.35 14.17
N TRP A 342 -30.16 -1.79 13.32
CA TRP A 342 -29.73 -0.40 13.38
C TRP A 342 -30.56 0.54 12.51
N GLN A 343 -31.70 0.07 11.96
CA GLN A 343 -32.62 0.88 11.15
C GLN A 343 -31.88 1.65 10.05
N VAL A 344 -31.00 0.94 9.34
CA VAL A 344 -30.15 1.52 8.30
C VAL A 344 -31.01 2.00 7.14
N VAL A 345 -30.82 3.25 6.75
CA VAL A 345 -31.25 3.80 5.49
C VAL A 345 -30.01 4.01 4.64
N TYR A 346 -29.80 3.06 3.76
CA TYR A 346 -28.67 2.98 2.85
C TYR A 346 -28.96 3.77 1.58
N GLN A 347 -28.00 4.58 1.13
CA GLN A 347 -28.05 5.27 -0.16
C GLN A 347 -26.82 4.91 -0.99
N LEU A 348 -27.06 4.31 -2.16
CA LEU A 348 -26.08 4.11 -3.22
C LEU A 348 -26.23 5.23 -4.24
N GLU A 349 -25.16 5.96 -4.51
CA GLU A 349 -25.11 6.96 -5.58
C GLU A 349 -24.06 6.56 -6.61
N VAL A 350 -24.47 6.39 -7.87
CA VAL A 350 -23.58 5.99 -8.96
C VAL A 350 -23.33 7.18 -9.88
N PHE A 351 -22.05 7.48 -10.13
CA PHE A 351 -21.62 8.62 -10.92
C PHE A 351 -21.18 8.20 -12.34
N GLY A 352 -21.84 8.76 -13.35
CA GLY A 352 -21.50 8.62 -14.76
C GLY A 352 -20.63 9.77 -15.27
N GLN A 353 -20.66 10.04 -16.58
CA GLN A 353 -19.92 11.16 -17.19
C GLN A 353 -20.54 12.53 -16.87
N ASP A 354 -21.87 12.64 -16.97
CA ASP A 354 -22.61 13.91 -16.94
C ASP A 354 -23.46 14.12 -15.67
N GLY A 355 -23.41 13.19 -14.70
CA GLY A 355 -24.21 13.26 -13.47
C GLY A 355 -24.19 11.97 -12.67
N SER A 356 -25.11 11.87 -11.70
CA SER A 356 -25.29 10.69 -10.86
C SER A 356 -26.76 10.28 -10.76
N GLU A 357 -26.99 9.01 -10.45
CA GLU A 357 -28.29 8.48 -10.05
C GLU A 357 -28.20 7.89 -8.63
N ILE A 358 -29.33 7.94 -7.92
CA ILE A 358 -29.43 7.54 -6.51
C ILE A 358 -30.44 6.42 -6.37
N TRP A 359 -30.09 5.41 -5.58
CA TRP A 359 -30.99 4.37 -5.11
C TRP A 359 -30.86 4.20 -3.59
N CYS A 360 -31.99 4.05 -2.90
CA CYS A 360 -32.05 3.85 -1.46
C CYS A 360 -32.63 2.49 -1.10
N LEU A 361 -32.18 1.96 0.05
CA LEU A 361 -32.80 0.84 0.76
C LEU A 361 -33.10 1.25 2.20
N ASP A 362 -34.34 1.07 2.63
CA ASP A 362 -34.76 1.31 4.02
C ASP A 362 -34.92 -0.02 4.75
N PHE A 363 -33.93 -0.37 5.57
CA PHE A 363 -33.96 -1.58 6.40
C PHE A 363 -34.81 -1.43 7.67
N ALA A 364 -35.41 -0.26 7.92
CA ALA A 364 -36.40 -0.07 8.98
C ALA A 364 -37.84 -0.39 8.53
N GLY A 365 -38.08 -0.48 7.22
CA GLY A 365 -39.38 -0.79 6.62
C GLY A 365 -39.74 -2.28 6.68
N GLU A 366 -40.98 -2.61 6.29
CA GLU A 366 -41.43 -4.01 6.19
C GLU A 366 -40.76 -4.76 5.03
N ASP A 367 -40.44 -4.05 3.92
CA ASP A 367 -39.77 -4.60 2.74
C ASP A 367 -38.57 -3.72 2.33
N ALA A 368 -37.39 -4.33 2.18
CA ALA A 368 -36.16 -3.67 1.70
C ALA A 368 -36.16 -3.50 0.17
N SER A 369 -37.22 -2.94 -0.41
CA SER A 369 -37.29 -2.69 -1.86
C SER A 369 -36.38 -1.53 -2.27
N ILE A 370 -35.82 -1.59 -3.50
CA ILE A 370 -35.04 -0.50 -4.07
C ILE A 370 -35.94 0.71 -4.35
N ILE A 371 -35.56 1.89 -3.85
CA ILE A 371 -36.27 3.15 -4.07
C ILE A 371 -35.37 4.07 -4.88
N LYS A 372 -35.78 4.42 -6.11
CA LYS A 372 -35.03 5.37 -6.94
C LYS A 372 -35.23 6.80 -6.42
N GLY A 373 -34.12 7.50 -6.18
CA GLY A 373 -34.09 8.86 -5.62
C GLY A 373 -33.89 8.89 -4.10
N ARG A 374 -34.09 10.07 -3.51
CA ARG A 374 -33.82 10.33 -2.08
C ARG A 374 -35.08 10.10 -1.24
N ILE A 375 -34.92 9.53 -0.05
CA ILE A 375 -36.05 9.27 0.88
C ILE A 375 -36.02 10.12 2.16
N GLY A 376 -35.11 11.10 2.25
CA GLY A 376 -35.08 12.10 3.32
C GLY A 376 -34.34 11.70 4.61
N LYS A 377 -34.03 10.41 4.78
CA LYS A 377 -33.11 9.88 5.80
C LYS A 377 -31.93 9.20 5.11
N ILE A 378 -30.73 9.34 5.69
CA ILE A 378 -29.53 8.61 5.30
C ILE A 378 -28.66 8.43 6.54
N ASN A 379 -28.21 7.21 6.80
CA ASN A 379 -27.23 6.93 7.84
C ASN A 379 -26.08 6.03 7.36
N LEU A 380 -26.18 5.49 6.13
CA LEU A 380 -25.08 4.85 5.42
C LEU A 380 -25.10 5.30 3.95
N TYR A 381 -23.99 5.85 3.48
CA TYR A 381 -23.82 6.31 2.11
C TYR A 381 -22.69 5.56 1.42
N GLU A 382 -22.88 5.15 0.17
CA GLU A 382 -21.80 4.72 -0.72
C GLU A 382 -21.97 5.43 -2.07
N GLY A 383 -21.06 6.36 -2.36
CA GLY A 383 -20.93 7.00 -3.67
C GLY A 383 -19.83 6.32 -4.46
N ILE A 384 -20.11 5.90 -5.69
CA ILE A 384 -19.15 5.14 -6.51
C ILE A 384 -19.26 5.53 -7.98
N ALA A 385 -18.14 5.66 -8.66
CA ALA A 385 -18.12 5.83 -10.11
C ALA A 385 -18.62 4.57 -10.84
N CYS A 386 -19.29 4.77 -11.98
CA CYS A 386 -19.87 3.69 -12.77
C CYS A 386 -18.81 2.66 -13.20
N SER A 387 -17.61 3.11 -13.59
CA SER A 387 -16.49 2.23 -13.97
C SER A 387 -16.07 1.29 -12.84
N GLU A 388 -15.97 1.80 -11.62
CA GLU A 388 -15.52 1.07 -10.43
C GLU A 388 -16.57 0.02 -10.04
N LEU A 389 -17.85 0.42 -9.98
CA LEU A 389 -18.94 -0.52 -9.67
C LEU A 389 -19.08 -1.59 -10.75
N TYR A 390 -18.96 -1.20 -12.03
CA TYR A 390 -18.94 -2.15 -13.15
C TYR A 390 -17.85 -3.20 -12.97
N ARG A 391 -16.62 -2.77 -12.67
CA ARG A 391 -15.50 -3.70 -12.46
C ARG A 391 -15.67 -4.58 -11.23
N LEU A 392 -16.29 -4.08 -10.16
CA LEU A 392 -16.65 -4.91 -8.99
C LEU A 392 -17.65 -6.01 -9.38
N ILE A 393 -18.72 -5.65 -10.11
CA ILE A 393 -19.72 -6.61 -10.61
C ILE A 393 -19.07 -7.72 -11.43
N HIS A 394 -18.08 -7.38 -12.26
CA HIS A 394 -17.36 -8.32 -13.12
C HIS A 394 -16.14 -8.99 -12.47
N HIS A 395 -15.88 -8.73 -11.19
CA HIS A 395 -14.69 -9.23 -10.47
C HIS A 395 -13.35 -8.86 -11.16
N ASP A 396 -13.31 -7.70 -11.81
CA ASP A 396 -12.15 -7.18 -12.57
C ASP A 396 -11.48 -5.98 -11.87
N THR A 397 -11.61 -5.89 -10.55
CA THR A 397 -10.92 -4.91 -9.71
C THR A 397 -10.79 -5.44 -8.29
N SER A 398 -10.22 -4.64 -7.40
CA SER A 398 -10.02 -4.92 -5.99
C SER A 398 -10.35 -3.68 -5.15
N TRP A 399 -10.52 -3.87 -3.83
CA TRP A 399 -10.66 -2.74 -2.92
C TRP A 399 -9.37 -1.92 -2.77
N ASP A 400 -8.22 -2.46 -3.15
CA ASP A 400 -6.99 -1.67 -3.21
C ASP A 400 -7.12 -0.57 -4.26
N TYR A 401 -7.65 -0.88 -5.45
CA TYR A 401 -7.93 0.15 -6.45
C TYR A 401 -9.10 1.05 -6.04
N VAL A 402 -10.27 0.45 -5.80
CA VAL A 402 -11.52 1.20 -5.55
C VAL A 402 -11.41 2.06 -4.28
N GLY A 403 -10.78 1.53 -3.24
CA GLY A 403 -10.64 2.20 -1.96
C GLY A 403 -9.67 3.38 -1.96
N ILE A 404 -8.64 3.37 -2.82
CA ILE A 404 -7.60 4.41 -2.79
C ILE A 404 -7.72 5.43 -3.92
N ASN A 405 -8.53 5.20 -4.95
CA ASN A 405 -8.60 6.09 -6.12
C ASN A 405 -9.54 7.31 -5.93
N GLY A 406 -10.25 7.38 -4.80
CA GLY A 406 -11.15 8.47 -4.44
C GLY A 406 -12.41 8.60 -5.30
N GLN A 407 -12.66 7.64 -6.19
CA GLN A 407 -13.89 7.49 -6.99
C GLN A 407 -14.93 6.59 -6.31
N TYR A 408 -14.57 6.00 -5.17
CA TYR A 408 -15.51 5.51 -4.17
C TYR A 408 -15.38 6.35 -2.90
N ARG A 409 -16.50 6.75 -2.32
CA ARG A 409 -16.57 7.51 -1.07
C ARG A 409 -17.75 7.04 -0.24
N THR A 410 -17.54 6.83 1.06
CA THR A 410 -18.59 6.39 1.98
C THR A 410 -18.61 7.23 3.25
N PHE A 411 -19.77 7.31 3.90
CA PHE A 411 -19.86 7.76 5.28
C PHE A 411 -20.88 6.94 6.06
N LYS A 412 -20.73 6.94 7.39
CA LYS A 412 -21.50 6.12 8.33
C LYS A 412 -21.91 6.95 9.54
N ASP A 413 -23.17 7.35 9.57
CA ASP A 413 -23.79 7.99 10.72
C ASP A 413 -24.83 7.04 11.33
N ILE A 414 -24.38 5.86 11.77
CA ILE A 414 -25.29 4.80 12.19
C ILE A 414 -25.92 5.13 13.55
N TYR A 415 -27.24 5.30 13.55
CA TYR A 415 -28.06 5.49 14.75
C TYR A 415 -29.45 4.87 14.54
N ARG A 416 -30.11 4.52 15.65
CA ARG A 416 -31.51 4.09 15.68
C ARG A 416 -32.32 4.91 16.69
N ILE A 417 -33.61 5.05 16.41
CA ILE A 417 -34.56 5.78 17.26
C ILE A 417 -35.67 4.81 17.66
N ARG A 418 -35.93 4.72 18.97
CA ARG A 418 -37.07 3.98 19.55
C ARG A 418 -37.88 4.92 20.43
N LEU A 419 -39.02 4.47 20.93
CA LEU A 419 -39.89 5.30 21.76
C LEU A 419 -39.15 5.77 23.02
N GLY A 420 -38.74 7.04 23.04
CA GLY A 420 -38.00 7.66 24.15
C GLY A 420 -36.49 7.36 24.19
N GLU A 421 -35.94 6.70 23.17
CA GLU A 421 -34.53 6.26 23.15
C GLU A 421 -33.83 6.70 21.86
N PHE A 422 -32.57 7.12 22.01
CA PHE A 422 -31.65 7.43 20.92
C PHE A 422 -30.37 6.65 21.16
N GLU A 423 -29.98 5.83 20.19
CA GLU A 423 -28.77 5.03 20.27
C GLU A 423 -27.92 5.27 19.03
N LYS A 424 -26.65 5.59 19.23
CA LYS A 424 -25.65 5.65 18.17
C LYS A 424 -24.83 4.36 18.19
N TRP A 425 -24.52 3.82 17.02
CA TRP A 425 -23.56 2.73 16.96
C TRP A 425 -22.17 3.24 17.34
N VAL A 426 -21.58 2.59 18.33
CA VAL A 426 -20.19 2.80 18.75
C VAL A 426 -19.55 1.43 18.63
N GLY A 427 -18.74 1.23 17.59
CA GLY A 427 -18.04 -0.05 17.41
C GLY A 427 -17.16 -0.37 18.61
N GLU A 428 -17.07 -1.64 18.99
CA GLU A 428 -16.18 -2.07 20.06
C GLU A 428 -14.79 -2.43 19.48
N GLY A 429 -13.75 -1.72 19.91
CA GLY A 429 -12.37 -2.00 19.50
C GLY A 429 -12.11 -1.78 18.00
N LYS A 430 -11.85 -2.87 17.26
CA LYS A 430 -11.58 -2.87 15.81
C LYS A 430 -12.82 -3.21 14.96
N GLU A 431 -13.99 -3.35 15.58
CA GLU A 431 -15.22 -3.69 14.88
C GLU A 431 -15.57 -2.62 13.83
N LYS A 432 -15.77 -3.05 12.58
CA LYS A 432 -16.22 -2.18 11.49
C LYS A 432 -17.69 -2.47 11.19
N PHE A 433 -18.50 -1.42 11.08
CA PHE A 433 -19.89 -1.57 10.66
C PHE A 433 -19.95 -2.10 9.20
N PRO A 434 -20.75 -3.15 8.91
CA PRO A 434 -20.77 -3.77 7.59
C PRO A 434 -21.40 -2.84 6.54
N GLN A 435 -20.75 -2.70 5.38
CA GLN A 435 -21.25 -1.87 4.27
C GLN A 435 -21.74 -2.76 3.13
N PRO A 436 -22.90 -2.48 2.51
CA PRO A 436 -23.45 -3.32 1.45
C PRO A 436 -22.47 -3.66 0.33
N LEU A 437 -21.71 -2.71 -0.24
CA LEU A 437 -20.77 -3.05 -1.32
C LEU A 437 -19.62 -3.94 -0.83
N THR A 438 -19.06 -3.69 0.36
CA THR A 438 -17.99 -4.54 0.91
C THR A 438 -18.50 -5.93 1.29
N GLU A 439 -19.77 -6.07 1.66
CA GLU A 439 -20.39 -7.39 1.94
C GLU A 439 -20.67 -8.17 0.65
N LEU A 440 -21.05 -7.48 -0.43
CA LEU A 440 -21.23 -8.08 -1.75
C LEU A 440 -19.90 -8.53 -2.37
N TYR A 441 -18.86 -7.70 -2.23
CA TYR A 441 -17.53 -7.91 -2.79
C TYR A 441 -16.50 -7.91 -1.65
N PRO A 442 -16.43 -8.96 -0.83
CA PRO A 442 -15.52 -8.96 0.32
C PRO A 442 -14.05 -8.90 -0.12
N ALA A 443 -13.30 -8.00 0.50
CA ALA A 443 -11.84 -8.07 0.47
C ALA A 443 -11.36 -9.37 1.13
N GLY A 444 -10.26 -9.93 0.64
CA GLY A 444 -9.70 -11.17 1.19
C GLY A 444 -8.92 -11.99 0.17
N PRO A 445 -8.53 -13.22 0.54
CA PRO A 445 -7.60 -14.04 -0.24
C PRO A 445 -8.03 -14.24 -1.70
N ASP A 446 -9.31 -14.46 -1.94
CA ASP A 446 -9.82 -14.71 -3.30
C ASP A 446 -9.71 -13.48 -4.19
N MET A 447 -10.07 -12.30 -3.67
CA MET A 447 -9.96 -11.03 -4.40
C MET A 447 -8.49 -10.67 -4.64
N ASP A 448 -7.63 -10.82 -3.64
CA ASP A 448 -6.19 -10.57 -3.75
C ASP A 448 -5.53 -11.53 -4.75
N ARG A 449 -5.87 -12.81 -4.69
CA ARG A 449 -5.36 -13.80 -5.66
C ARG A 449 -5.81 -13.46 -7.07
N ALA A 450 -7.09 -13.09 -7.26
CA ALA A 450 -7.60 -12.70 -8.57
C ALA A 450 -6.88 -11.46 -9.12
N LYS A 451 -6.64 -10.45 -8.28
CA LYS A 451 -5.87 -9.25 -8.59
C LYS A 451 -4.46 -9.60 -9.09
N PHE A 452 -3.67 -10.31 -8.30
CA PHE A 452 -2.30 -10.64 -8.69
C PHE A 452 -2.23 -11.58 -9.89
N MET A 453 -3.12 -12.56 -10.01
CA MET A 453 -3.14 -13.47 -11.16
C MET A 453 -3.55 -12.77 -12.47
N ARG A 454 -4.38 -11.73 -12.40
CA ARG A 454 -4.69 -10.88 -13.56
C ARG A 454 -3.43 -10.18 -14.05
N ASP A 455 -2.63 -9.62 -13.15
CA ASP A 455 -1.35 -8.98 -13.50
C ASP A 455 -0.31 -9.99 -13.99
N VAL A 456 -0.23 -11.18 -13.39
CA VAL A 456 0.64 -12.25 -13.89
C VAL A 456 0.27 -12.57 -15.34
N LYS A 457 -1.01 -12.75 -15.67
CA LYS A 457 -1.45 -13.00 -17.05
C LYS A 457 -1.11 -11.85 -17.98
N ARG A 458 -1.28 -10.61 -17.50
CA ARG A 458 -1.02 -9.38 -18.28
C ARG A 458 0.46 -9.24 -18.63
N TRP A 459 1.37 -9.56 -17.70
CA TRP A 459 2.80 -9.29 -17.84
C TRP A 459 3.66 -10.51 -18.19
N SER A 460 3.17 -11.73 -17.97
CA SER A 460 3.88 -12.95 -18.39
C SER A 460 3.80 -13.22 -19.90
N SER A 461 2.83 -12.64 -20.62
CA SER A 461 2.64 -12.87 -22.06
C SER A 461 3.77 -12.27 -22.91
N ALA A 462 4.28 -13.02 -23.89
CA ALA A 462 5.40 -12.58 -24.75
C ALA A 462 5.14 -11.27 -25.54
N SER A 463 3.88 -10.89 -25.73
CA SER A 463 3.48 -9.67 -26.45
C SER A 463 3.59 -8.38 -25.64
N THR A 464 3.65 -8.45 -24.30
CA THR A 464 3.77 -7.28 -23.41
C THR A 464 5.19 -7.08 -22.86
N ARG A 465 6.17 -7.87 -23.34
CA ARG A 465 7.59 -7.86 -22.91
C ARG A 465 8.46 -6.78 -23.58
N LYS A 466 7.86 -5.68 -24.07
CA LYS A 466 8.59 -4.57 -24.70
C LYS A 466 8.37 -3.25 -23.98
#